data_AF-A0A969GCW6-F1
#
_entry.id   AF-A0A969GCW6-F1
#
_cell.length_a   1.000
_cell.length_b   1.000
_cell.length_c   1.000
_cell.angle_alpha   90.00
_cell.angle_beta   90.00
_cell.angle_gamma   90.00
#
_symmetry.space_group_name_H-M   'P 1'
#
loop_
_entity.id
_entity.type
_entity.pdbx_description
1 polymer ?
#
loop_
_entity_poly.entity_id
_entity_poly.type
_entity_poly.pdbx_seq_one_letter_code
_entity_poly.pdbx_strand_id
1 'polypeptide(L)'
;MVKTGLTKRAAIDVAEALADIAISPPVNNTVELAGPERFRLNELIQKYLGSIQDPREVITDPYALYFGAKLDELTLTPTDHPRIGSMSFEQWLDHNGDVLDAKS
;
A
#
# COMPACT_ATOMS: atom_id res chain seq x y z
N MET A 1 -5.26 -10.73 -23.21
CA MET A 1 -5.55 -11.50 -21.97
C MET A 1 -4.71 -10.90 -20.86
N VAL A 2 -5.27 -9.96 -20.11
CA VAL A 2 -4.58 -9.28 -19.00
C VAL A 2 -5.08 -9.92 -17.71
N LYS A 3 -4.17 -10.56 -16.97
CA LYS A 3 -4.42 -11.03 -15.60
C LYS A 3 -3.81 -9.99 -14.67
N THR A 4 -4.66 -9.23 -13.98
CA THR A 4 -4.24 -8.35 -12.89
C THR A 4 -5.17 -8.57 -11.71
N GLY A 5 -4.68 -9.28 -10.70
CA GLY A 5 -5.31 -9.37 -9.38
C GLY A 5 -4.63 -8.38 -8.45
N LEU A 6 -5.08 -7.13 -8.46
CA LEU A 6 -4.89 -6.16 -7.39
C LEU A 6 -6.32 -5.72 -7.05
N THR A 7 -6.84 -6.17 -5.91
CA THR A 7 -8.27 -6.01 -5.65
C THR A 7 -8.68 -4.55 -5.44
N LYS A 8 -9.91 -4.33 -5.87
CA LYS A 8 -10.63 -3.09 -6.14
C LYS A 8 -10.63 -1.99 -5.07
N ARG A 9 -10.57 -2.24 -3.75
CA ARG A 9 -10.91 -1.19 -2.77
C ARG A 9 -9.82 -0.17 -2.44
N ALA A 10 -8.55 -0.55 -2.28
CA ALA A 10 -7.46 0.43 -2.24
C ALA A 10 -7.40 1.22 -3.54
N ALA A 11 -7.58 0.52 -4.67
CA ALA A 11 -7.64 1.16 -5.98
C ALA A 11 -8.86 2.08 -6.13
N ILE A 12 -9.97 1.81 -5.43
CA ILE A 12 -11.15 2.69 -5.37
C ILE A 12 -10.82 3.95 -4.58
N ASP A 13 -10.21 3.87 -3.40
CA ASP A 13 -9.80 5.08 -2.64
C ASP A 13 -8.88 5.98 -3.51
N VAL A 14 -7.97 5.37 -4.28
CA VAL A 14 -7.12 6.08 -5.26
C VAL A 14 -7.95 6.67 -6.40
N ALA A 15 -8.86 5.90 -6.99
CA ALA A 15 -9.67 6.33 -8.12
C ALA A 15 -10.66 7.45 -7.75
N GLU A 16 -11.27 7.38 -6.57
CA GLU A 16 -12.15 8.42 -6.02
C GLU A 16 -11.36 9.71 -5.78
N ALA A 17 -10.20 9.62 -5.10
CA ALA A 17 -9.34 10.79 -4.90
C ALA A 17 -8.91 11.42 -6.23
N LEU A 18 -8.58 10.60 -7.24
CA LEU A 18 -8.19 11.07 -8.57
C LEU A 18 -9.36 11.74 -9.31
N ALA A 19 -10.55 11.16 -9.24
CA ALA A 19 -11.75 11.73 -9.85
C ALA A 19 -12.08 13.11 -9.26
N ASP A 20 -12.00 13.25 -7.93
CA ASP A 20 -12.20 14.52 -7.24
C ASP A 20 -11.16 15.58 -7.65
N ILE A 21 -9.89 15.19 -7.75
CA ILE A 21 -8.81 16.09 -8.17
C ILE A 21 -9.03 16.58 -9.61
N ALA A 22 -9.45 15.68 -10.51
CA ALA A 22 -9.60 15.99 -11.93
C ALA A 22 -10.69 17.04 -12.21
N ILE A 23 -11.73 17.13 -11.37
CA ILE A 23 -12.83 18.09 -11.50
C ILE A 23 -12.65 19.36 -10.63
N SER A 24 -11.60 19.41 -9.82
CA SER A 24 -11.29 20.54 -8.93
C SER A 24 -10.40 21.59 -9.63
N PRO A 25 -10.31 22.82 -9.10
CA PRO A 25 -9.31 23.78 -9.55
C PRO A 25 -7.88 23.21 -9.45
N PRO A 26 -6.98 23.57 -10.37
CA PRO A 26 -5.62 23.04 -10.40
C PRO A 26 -4.86 23.42 -9.13
N VAL A 27 -4.34 22.41 -8.43
CA VAL A 27 -3.59 22.58 -7.17
C VAL A 27 -2.14 23.00 -7.44
N ASN A 28 -1.62 22.75 -8.65
CA ASN A 28 -0.25 23.05 -9.07
C ASN A 28 0.83 22.57 -8.06
N ASN A 29 0.55 21.43 -7.42
CA ASN A 29 1.42 20.81 -6.44
C ASN A 29 1.16 19.30 -6.41
N THR A 30 2.02 18.55 -5.72
CA THR A 30 1.82 17.12 -5.47
C THR A 30 0.75 16.92 -4.41
N VAL A 31 -0.20 16.02 -4.68
CA VAL A 31 -1.18 15.55 -3.68
C VAL A 31 -0.82 14.12 -3.32
N GLU A 32 -0.57 13.88 -2.04
CA GLU A 32 -0.29 12.54 -1.53
C GLU A 32 -1.58 11.89 -0.98
N LEU A 33 -1.68 10.57 -1.17
CA LEU A 33 -2.76 9.75 -0.66
C LEU A 33 -2.15 8.65 0.21
N ALA A 34 -2.75 8.41 1.37
CA ALA A 34 -2.30 7.44 2.34
C ALA A 34 -3.46 6.57 2.84
N GLY A 35 -3.16 5.38 3.33
CA GLY A 35 -4.12 4.60 4.13
C GLY A 35 -4.33 5.23 5.52
N PRO A 36 -5.31 4.72 6.29
CA PRO A 36 -5.59 5.20 7.65
C PRO A 36 -4.46 4.88 8.65
N GLU A 37 -3.57 3.96 8.28
CA GLU A 37 -2.50 3.46 9.14
C GLU A 37 -1.13 3.68 8.50
N ARG A 38 -0.14 4.00 9.32
CA ARG A 38 1.27 4.11 8.92
C ARG A 38 2.01 2.86 9.36
N PHE A 39 2.78 2.27 8.45
CA PHE A 39 3.61 1.10 8.72
C PHE A 39 5.02 1.33 8.21
N ARG A 40 6.02 0.76 8.90
CA ARG A 40 7.32 0.54 8.25
C ARG A 40 7.18 -0.60 7.25
N LEU A 41 7.90 -0.53 6.13
CA LEU A 41 7.79 -1.51 5.06
C LEU A 41 8.08 -2.94 5.56
N ASN A 42 9.09 -3.11 6.42
CA ASN A 42 9.44 -4.41 7.00
C ASN A 42 8.32 -4.98 7.88
N GLU A 43 7.65 -4.14 8.67
CA GLU A 43 6.53 -4.53 9.53
C GLU A 43 5.33 -4.97 8.68
N LEU A 44 5.03 -4.21 7.62
CA LEU A 44 3.96 -4.53 6.69
C LEU A 44 4.18 -5.89 6.00
N ILE A 45 5.40 -6.15 5.53
CA ILE A 45 5.77 -7.42 4.90
C ILE A 45 5.70 -8.57 5.91
N GLN A 46 6.20 -8.36 7.13
CA GLN A 46 6.16 -9.39 8.17
C GLN A 46 4.73 -9.75 8.56
N LYS A 47 3.83 -8.76 8.68
CA LYS A 47 2.39 -8.98 8.89
C LYS A 47 1.77 -9.79 7.75
N TYR A 48 2.10 -9.43 6.50
CA TYR A 48 1.61 -10.17 5.32
C TYR A 48 2.06 -11.63 5.33
N LEU A 49 3.35 -11.91 5.54
CA LEU A 49 3.88 -13.28 5.60
C LEU A 49 3.20 -14.09 6.72
N GLY A 50 2.98 -13.47 7.88
CA GLY A 50 2.21 -14.08 8.97
C GLY A 50 0.77 -14.44 8.57
N SER A 51 0.08 -13.57 7.84
CA SER A 51 -1.30 -13.83 7.39
C SER A 51 -1.43 -15.02 6.43
N ILE A 52 -0.38 -15.31 5.65
CA ILE A 52 -0.35 -16.43 4.70
C ILE A 52 0.42 -17.66 5.23
N GLN A 53 0.73 -17.68 6.53
CA GLN A 53 1.50 -18.75 7.19
C GLN A 53 2.85 -19.05 6.54
N ASP A 54 3.48 -18.03 5.95
CA ASP A 54 4.79 -18.17 5.33
C ASP A 54 5.89 -18.03 6.40
N PRO A 55 6.79 -19.02 6.54
CA PRO A 55 7.77 -19.05 7.62
C PRO A 55 8.99 -18.15 7.39
N ARG A 56 9.08 -17.45 6.24
CA ARG A 56 10.21 -16.57 5.94
C ARG A 56 10.24 -15.38 6.90
N GLU A 57 11.43 -15.06 7.40
CA GLU A 57 11.66 -13.90 8.24
C GLU A 57 12.05 -12.67 7.41
N VAL A 58 11.54 -11.50 7.79
CA VAL A 58 11.92 -10.22 7.19
C VAL A 58 13.14 -9.66 7.92
N ILE A 59 14.26 -9.57 7.21
CA ILE A 59 15.50 -8.99 7.72
C ILE A 59 15.67 -7.59 7.14
N THR A 60 15.92 -6.59 8.00
CA THR A 60 16.18 -5.21 7.58
C THR A 60 17.66 -4.97 7.34
N ASP A 61 18.00 -4.36 6.20
CA ASP A 61 19.35 -3.89 5.88
C ASP A 61 19.30 -2.40 5.50
N PRO A 62 19.93 -1.50 6.28
CA PRO A 62 19.98 -0.06 6.00
C PRO A 62 20.67 0.32 4.67
N TYR A 63 21.41 -0.62 4.07
CA TYR A 63 22.08 -0.44 2.78
C TYR A 63 21.35 -1.15 1.63
N ALA A 64 20.28 -1.88 1.91
CA ALA A 64 19.48 -2.51 0.87
C ALA A 64 18.87 -1.44 -0.04
N LEU A 65 18.99 -1.69 -1.34
CA LEU A 65 18.45 -0.80 -2.36
C LEU A 65 17.01 -1.17 -2.67
N TYR A 66 16.13 -0.18 -2.69
CA TYR A 66 14.77 -0.29 -3.17
C TYR A 66 14.73 0.04 -4.66
N PHE A 67 14.53 -0.99 -5.50
CA PHE A 67 14.61 -0.87 -6.96
C PHE A 67 15.90 -0.17 -7.46
N GLY A 68 17.04 -0.43 -6.81
CA GLY A 68 18.34 0.15 -7.15
C GLY A 68 18.60 1.54 -6.56
N ALA A 69 17.65 2.13 -5.83
CA ALA A 69 17.83 3.39 -5.12
C ALA A 69 17.98 3.18 -3.60
N LYS A 70 18.81 3.99 -2.95
CA LYS A 70 18.86 4.04 -1.49
C LYS A 70 17.65 4.82 -0.99
N LEU A 71 16.86 4.23 -0.10
CA LEU A 71 15.74 4.92 0.54
C LEU A 71 16.22 5.71 1.76
N ASP A 72 15.63 6.88 1.97
CA ASP A 72 15.57 7.51 3.29
C ASP A 72 14.29 7.08 4.02
N GLU A 73 14.24 7.17 5.34
CA GLU A 73 13.13 6.65 6.17
C GLU A 73 11.77 7.28 5.81
N LEU A 74 11.78 8.48 5.25
CA LEU A 74 10.58 9.22 4.83
C LEU A 74 10.22 9.03 3.36
N THR A 75 11.06 8.38 2.54
CA THR A 75 10.84 8.32 1.07
C THR A 75 9.60 7.52 0.66
N LEU A 76 9.19 6.54 1.47
CA LEU A 76 7.99 5.72 1.21
C LEU A 76 6.82 6.06 2.13
N THR A 77 6.97 7.07 2.98
CA THR A 77 5.87 7.51 3.85
C THR A 77 5.34 8.84 3.35
N PRO A 78 4.01 9.05 3.39
CA PRO A 78 3.46 10.34 3.05
C PRO A 78 4.02 11.42 3.99
N THR A 79 4.36 12.56 3.39
CA THR A 79 4.76 13.81 4.02
C THR A 79 3.54 14.52 4.63
N ASP A 80 3.48 15.85 4.61
CA ASP A 80 2.49 16.60 5.37
C ASP A 80 1.10 16.60 4.71
N HIS A 81 0.06 16.28 5.50
CA HIS A 81 -1.35 16.32 5.14
C HIS A 81 -1.80 15.46 3.95
N PRO A 82 -1.48 14.15 3.92
CA PRO A 82 -2.01 13.28 2.89
C PRO A 82 -3.54 13.20 2.98
N ARG A 83 -4.20 13.02 1.84
CA ARG A 83 -5.58 12.53 1.85
C ARG A 83 -5.58 11.13 2.45
N ILE A 84 -6.53 10.83 3.32
CA ILE A 84 -6.61 9.54 4.01
C ILE A 84 -7.73 8.70 3.38
N GLY A 85 -7.35 7.57 2.81
CA GLY A 85 -8.26 6.53 2.33
C GLY A 85 -8.93 5.79 3.50
N SER A 86 -10.02 5.10 3.21
CA SER A 86 -10.87 4.49 4.23
C SER A 86 -10.50 3.05 4.57
N MET A 87 -9.80 2.35 3.68
CA MET A 87 -9.51 0.93 3.83
C MET A 87 -8.24 0.68 4.68
N SER A 88 -8.39 -0.09 5.76
CA SER A 88 -7.26 -0.53 6.60
C SER A 88 -6.50 -1.71 5.99
N PHE A 89 -5.29 -1.99 6.49
CA PHE A 89 -4.50 -3.11 5.98
C PHE A 89 -5.15 -4.46 6.29
N GLU A 90 -5.71 -4.61 7.48
CA GLU A 90 -6.42 -5.81 7.92
C GLU A 90 -7.71 -6.04 7.10
N GLN A 91 -8.48 -4.98 6.83
CA GLN A 91 -9.64 -5.05 5.95
C GLN A 91 -9.27 -5.49 4.51
N TRP A 92 -8.10 -5.04 4.04
CA TRP A 92 -7.55 -5.49 2.78
C TRP A 92 -7.17 -6.98 2.84
N LEU A 93 -6.50 -7.44 3.89
CA LEU A 93 -6.16 -8.85 4.06
C LEU A 93 -7.41 -9.74 4.09
N ASP A 94 -8.42 -9.39 4.87
CA ASP A 94 -9.68 -10.16 4.98
C ASP A 94 -10.37 -10.30 3.61
N HIS A 95 -10.36 -9.25 2.79
CA HIS A 95 -10.94 -9.29 1.44
C HIS A 95 -10.10 -10.05 0.41
N ASN A 96 -8.81 -10.30 0.68
CA ASN A 96 -7.89 -10.97 -0.24
C ASN A 96 -7.50 -12.39 0.20
N GLY A 97 -7.69 -12.75 1.47
CA GLY A 97 -7.43 -14.08 2.02
C GLY A 97 -8.22 -15.18 1.30
N ASP A 98 -9.49 -14.91 0.99
CA ASP A 98 -10.37 -15.85 0.24
C ASP A 98 -9.83 -16.22 -1.16
N VAL A 99 -9.05 -15.34 -1.80
CA VAL A 99 -8.47 -15.60 -3.13
C VAL A 99 -7.19 -16.46 -3.04
N LEU A 100 -6.56 -16.52 -1.87
CA LEU A 100 -5.33 -17.28 -1.62
C LEU A 100 -5.62 -18.71 -1.16
N ASP A 101 -6.70 -18.94 -0.41
CA ASP A 101 -7.13 -20.28 0.02
C ASP A 101 -7.70 -21.13 -1.13
N ALA A 102 -8.26 -20.48 -2.16
CA ALA A 102 -8.84 -21.14 -3.34
C ALA A 102 -7.80 -21.73 -4.32
N LYS A 103 -6.51 -21.78 -3.96
CA LYS A 103 -5.43 -22.34 -4.77
C LYS A 103 -4.71 -23.55 -4.17
N SER A 104 -5.24 -24.15 -3.10
CA SER A 104 -4.72 -25.43 -2.55
C SER A 104 -5.36 -26.65 -3.21
#